data_AF-A0A7Y5SC28-F1
#
_entry.id   AF-A0A7Y5SC28-F1
#
_cell.length_a   1.000
_cell.length_b   1.000
_cell.length_c   1.000
_cell.angle_alpha   90.00
_cell.angle_beta   90.00
_cell.angle_gamma   90.00
#
_symmetry.space_group_name_H-M   'P 1'
#
loop_
_entity.id
_entity.type
_entity.pdbx_description
1 polymer ?
#
loop_
_entity_poly.entity_id
_entity_poly.type
_entity_poly.pdbx_seq_one_letter_code
_entity_poly.pdbx_strand_id
1 'polypeptide(L)'
;MANIVVIAPHPDDAEIGMGATIAKLAAQGHDVLICDLTDGCPTPIGDRPTRIREADAALKALAPAQGAGRVRRIMLDLPNRRVQHTIEARHVVAGVYRAHRADVGFVPHGLDAHPDHLAATRIAEDARFDAKLSGLATPTPPGMQDGPARYPRWLFYYYCSHLRRVPDPTFLIDVTGFEGAKRASLEAYHSQFTANPANAGLVERVMAGLTYFGSRAGTAAAEPFFAHEPITLGSLASVVGL
;
A
#
# COMPACT_ATOMS: atom_id res chain seq x y z
N MET A 1 -7.11 17.13 6.12
CA MET A 1 -6.47 16.18 5.17
C MET A 1 -5.35 15.47 5.92
N ALA A 2 -5.15 14.19 5.65
CA ALA A 2 -4.15 13.37 6.34
C ALA A 2 -3.02 13.00 5.38
N ASN A 3 -1.81 12.83 5.93
CA ASN A 3 -0.67 12.30 5.21
C ASN A 3 -0.62 10.78 5.39
N ILE A 4 -0.67 10.05 4.29
CA ILE A 4 -0.83 8.60 4.28
C ILE A 4 0.41 7.98 3.64
N VAL A 5 1.00 6.97 4.29
CA VAL A 5 2.08 6.16 3.70
C VAL A 5 1.55 4.76 3.44
N VAL A 6 1.76 4.24 2.24
CA VAL A 6 1.52 2.84 1.87
C VAL A 6 2.87 2.17 1.68
N ILE A 7 3.27 1.32 2.62
CA ILE A 7 4.49 0.52 2.50
C ILE A 7 4.18 -0.70 1.63
N ALA A 8 4.93 -0.87 0.55
CA ALA A 8 4.81 -1.98 -0.39
C ALA A 8 6.14 -2.73 -0.45
N PRO A 9 6.17 -4.06 -0.23
CA PRO A 9 7.40 -4.84 -0.41
C PRO A 9 7.96 -4.72 -1.84
N HIS A 10 7.07 -4.83 -2.83
CA HIS A 10 7.42 -4.72 -4.25
C HIS A 10 6.46 -3.76 -5.00
N PRO A 11 6.88 -3.22 -6.16
CA PRO A 11 6.02 -2.39 -6.99
C PRO A 11 4.91 -3.21 -7.65
N ASP A 12 3.74 -3.25 -7.04
CA ASP A 12 2.45 -3.83 -7.49
C ASP A 12 1.59 -4.25 -6.27
N ASP A 13 2.23 -4.49 -5.12
CA ASP A 13 1.57 -4.91 -3.89
C ASP A 13 0.53 -3.89 -3.40
N ALA A 14 0.86 -2.59 -3.47
CA ALA A 14 -0.05 -1.51 -3.08
C ALA A 14 -1.28 -1.46 -3.99
N GLU A 15 -1.09 -1.65 -5.31
CA GLU A 15 -2.13 -1.68 -6.32
C GLU A 15 -3.05 -2.89 -6.11
N ILE A 16 -2.48 -4.08 -5.90
CA ILE A 16 -3.22 -5.31 -5.61
C ILE A 16 -4.07 -5.13 -4.37
N GLY A 17 -3.46 -4.70 -3.27
CA GLY A 17 -4.09 -4.66 -1.97
C GLY A 17 -5.11 -3.54 -1.81
N MET A 18 -4.79 -2.35 -2.33
CA MET A 18 -5.55 -1.14 -2.02
C MET A 18 -5.55 -0.06 -3.12
N GLY A 19 -5.34 -0.42 -4.39
CA GLY A 19 -5.28 0.56 -5.48
C GLY A 19 -6.53 1.46 -5.59
N ALA A 20 -7.72 0.91 -5.37
CA ALA A 20 -8.95 1.70 -5.46
C ALA A 20 -9.07 2.69 -4.28
N THR A 21 -8.66 2.26 -3.08
CA THR A 21 -8.57 3.09 -1.88
C THR A 21 -7.53 4.20 -2.04
N ILE A 22 -6.36 3.93 -2.64
CA ILE A 22 -5.35 4.97 -2.91
C ILE A 22 -5.96 6.07 -3.78
N ALA A 23 -6.61 5.70 -4.89
CA ALA A 23 -7.24 6.66 -5.78
C ALA A 23 -8.38 7.44 -5.10
N LYS A 24 -9.20 6.76 -4.27
CA LYS A 24 -10.26 7.40 -3.48
C LYS A 24 -9.72 8.39 -2.47
N LEU A 25 -8.68 8.02 -1.70
CA LEU A 25 -8.06 8.89 -0.70
C LEU A 25 -7.44 10.13 -1.35
N ALA A 26 -6.77 9.96 -2.49
CA ALA A 26 -6.22 11.07 -3.27
C ALA A 26 -7.33 12.02 -3.76
N ALA A 27 -8.44 11.49 -4.28
CA ALA A 27 -9.59 12.29 -4.71
C ALA A 27 -10.28 13.03 -3.56
N GLN A 28 -10.17 12.51 -2.33
CA GLN A 28 -10.63 13.17 -1.10
C GLN A 28 -9.63 14.23 -0.57
N GLY A 29 -8.50 14.44 -1.26
CA GLY A 29 -7.49 15.46 -0.93
C GLY A 29 -6.40 15.00 0.04
N HIS A 30 -6.36 13.72 0.43
CA HIS A 30 -5.27 13.17 1.24
C HIS A 30 -3.95 13.13 0.45
N ASP A 31 -2.81 13.33 1.12
CA ASP A 31 -1.47 13.18 0.49
C ASP A 31 -0.96 11.75 0.71
N VAL A 32 -0.98 10.95 -0.35
CA VAL A 32 -0.64 9.53 -0.34
C VAL A 32 0.76 9.30 -0.90
N LEU A 33 1.62 8.69 -0.11
CA LEU A 33 2.96 8.27 -0.50
C LEU A 33 3.01 6.74 -0.56
N ILE A 34 3.20 6.19 -1.76
CA ILE A 34 3.56 4.78 -1.94
C ILE A 34 5.08 4.67 -1.74
N CYS A 35 5.50 3.75 -0.89
CA CYS A 35 6.89 3.51 -0.56
C CYS A 35 7.20 2.04 -0.85
N ASP A 36 7.82 1.80 -2.01
CA ASP A 36 8.28 0.46 -2.36
C ASP A 36 9.59 0.19 -1.62
N LEU A 37 9.67 -0.93 -0.90
CA LEU A 37 10.89 -1.32 -0.21
C LEU A 37 11.96 -1.78 -1.20
N THR A 38 11.56 -2.46 -2.27
CA THR A 38 12.44 -3.07 -3.27
C THR A 38 11.96 -2.73 -4.69
N ASP A 39 12.73 -3.10 -5.71
CA ASP A 39 12.32 -3.00 -7.12
C ASP A 39 11.54 -4.23 -7.64
N GLY A 40 11.35 -5.26 -6.80
CA GLY A 40 10.74 -6.53 -7.17
C GLY A 40 11.59 -7.41 -8.11
N CYS A 41 12.83 -7.04 -8.43
CA CYS A 41 13.71 -7.82 -9.33
C CYS A 41 14.71 -8.70 -8.55
N PRO A 42 15.02 -9.92 -9.01
CA PRO A 42 14.61 -10.50 -10.29
C PRO A 42 13.17 -11.01 -10.29
N THR A 43 12.56 -10.93 -11.46
CA THR A 43 11.25 -11.51 -11.80
C THR A 43 11.41 -12.36 -13.07
N PRO A 44 10.57 -13.38 -13.32
CA PRO A 44 10.68 -14.19 -14.54
C PRO A 44 10.58 -13.38 -15.84
N ILE A 45 9.83 -12.27 -15.82
CA ILE A 45 9.67 -11.37 -16.96
C ILE A 45 9.75 -9.93 -16.47
N GLY A 46 10.57 -9.13 -17.15
CA GLY A 46 10.88 -7.76 -16.78
C GLY A 46 12.21 -7.64 -16.03
N ASP A 47 12.72 -6.43 -16.00
CA ASP A 47 13.94 -6.01 -15.32
C ASP A 47 13.68 -4.73 -14.52
N ARG A 48 14.66 -4.26 -13.76
CA ARG A 48 14.51 -3.05 -12.92
C ARG A 48 14.01 -1.83 -13.73
N PRO A 49 14.59 -1.48 -14.89
CA PRO A 49 14.07 -0.40 -15.73
C PRO A 49 12.61 -0.60 -16.16
N THR A 50 12.21 -1.82 -16.51
CA THR A 50 10.83 -2.13 -16.87
C THR A 50 9.90 -1.95 -15.67
N ARG A 51 10.25 -2.51 -14.51
CA ARG A 51 9.48 -2.38 -13.27
C ARG A 51 9.27 -0.92 -12.86
N ILE A 52 10.29 -0.08 -12.99
CA ILE A 52 10.19 1.36 -12.70
C ILE A 52 9.19 2.04 -13.66
N ARG A 53 9.28 1.78 -14.97
CA ARG A 53 8.34 2.37 -15.95
C ARG A 53 6.90 1.93 -15.70
N GLU A 54 6.69 0.67 -15.33
CA GLU A 54 5.37 0.13 -15.01
C GLU A 54 4.82 0.76 -13.71
N ALA A 55 5.65 0.90 -12.68
CA ALA A 55 5.29 1.56 -11.43
C ALA A 55 4.91 3.04 -11.62
N ASP A 56 5.61 3.75 -12.52
CA ASP A 56 5.28 5.14 -12.90
C ASP A 56 3.95 5.22 -13.67
N ALA A 57 3.68 4.25 -14.54
CA ALA A 57 2.40 4.17 -15.27
C ALA A 57 1.24 3.84 -14.31
N ALA A 58 1.46 2.92 -13.36
CA ALA A 58 0.50 2.60 -12.32
C ALA A 58 0.21 3.81 -11.42
N LEU A 59 1.24 4.57 -11.03
CA LEU A 59 1.09 5.80 -10.25
C LEU A 59 0.18 6.82 -10.95
N LYS A 60 0.32 6.99 -12.27
CA LYS A 60 -0.55 7.88 -13.06
C LYS A 60 -2.00 7.40 -13.07
N ALA A 61 -2.24 6.09 -13.16
CA ALA A 61 -3.59 5.52 -13.12
C ALA A 61 -4.25 5.69 -11.75
N LEU A 62 -3.47 5.67 -10.67
CA LEU A 62 -3.94 5.89 -9.30
C LEU A 62 -4.20 7.36 -8.94
N ALA A 63 -3.80 8.32 -9.78
CA ALA A 63 -3.97 9.75 -9.54
C ALA A 63 -5.10 10.33 -10.42
N PRO A 64 -6.38 10.14 -10.06
CA PRO A 64 -7.50 10.72 -10.80
C PRO A 64 -7.40 12.25 -10.83
N ALA A 65 -8.05 12.90 -11.79
CA ALA A 65 -7.93 14.36 -12.01
C ALA A 65 -8.20 15.18 -10.73
N GLN A 66 -9.18 14.76 -9.91
CA GLN A 66 -9.52 15.41 -8.64
C GLN A 66 -8.43 15.24 -7.56
N GLY A 67 -7.59 14.21 -7.68
CA GLY A 67 -6.45 13.89 -6.82
C GLY A 67 -5.10 14.15 -7.50
N ALA A 68 -5.03 14.96 -8.56
CA ALA A 68 -3.79 15.21 -9.29
C ALA A 68 -2.69 15.75 -8.35
N GLY A 69 -1.52 15.12 -8.39
CA GLY A 69 -0.37 15.48 -7.53
C GLY A 69 -0.49 15.05 -6.06
N ARG A 70 -1.54 14.31 -5.70
CA ARG A 70 -1.75 13.80 -4.33
C ARG A 70 -1.23 12.39 -4.10
N VAL A 71 -0.80 11.69 -5.16
CA VAL A 71 -0.15 10.40 -5.05
C VAL A 71 1.30 10.55 -5.49
N ARG A 72 2.22 10.18 -4.62
CA ARG A 72 3.67 10.15 -4.88
C ARG A 72 4.20 8.74 -4.64
N ARG A 73 5.34 8.43 -5.24
CA ARG A 73 6.01 7.14 -5.09
C ARG A 73 7.49 7.33 -4.83
N ILE A 74 8.04 6.57 -3.90
CA ILE A 74 9.49 6.45 -3.68
C ILE A 74 9.86 4.97 -3.60
N MET A 75 11.14 4.68 -3.84
CA MET A 75 11.72 3.35 -3.68
C MET A 75 12.93 3.43 -2.74
N LEU A 76 13.01 2.51 -1.78
CA LEU A 76 14.08 2.46 -0.79
C LEU A 76 15.27 1.61 -1.22
N ASP A 77 15.16 0.90 -2.35
CA ASP A 77 16.22 0.07 -2.94
C ASP A 77 16.77 -1.01 -1.98
N LEU A 78 15.93 -1.56 -1.09
CA LEU A 78 16.29 -2.77 -0.35
C LEU A 78 16.42 -3.95 -1.33
N PRO A 79 17.35 -4.90 -1.08
CA PRO A 79 17.53 -6.04 -1.97
C PRO A 79 16.31 -6.98 -1.94
N ASN A 80 15.60 -7.08 -3.06
CA ASN A 80 14.49 -8.00 -3.25
C ASN A 80 14.91 -9.47 -3.02
N ARG A 81 13.97 -10.30 -2.55
CA ARG A 81 14.18 -11.71 -2.11
C ARG A 81 15.12 -11.86 -0.90
N ARG A 82 15.53 -10.75 -0.30
CA ARG A 82 16.50 -10.70 0.81
C ARG A 82 16.08 -9.64 1.83
N VAL A 83 14.81 -9.22 1.84
CA VAL A 83 14.36 -8.23 2.81
C VAL A 83 14.41 -8.87 4.19
N GLN A 84 15.15 -8.22 5.08
CA GLN A 84 15.34 -8.67 6.45
C GLN A 84 14.91 -7.58 7.41
N HIS A 85 14.29 -8.00 8.51
CA HIS A 85 13.94 -7.10 9.60
C HIS A 85 15.20 -6.72 10.41
N THR A 86 15.98 -5.79 9.89
CA THR A 86 17.16 -5.23 10.55
C THR A 86 16.87 -3.85 11.16
N ILE A 87 17.74 -3.39 12.05
CA ILE A 87 17.65 -2.05 12.64
C ILE A 87 17.79 -0.97 11.55
N GLU A 88 18.68 -1.17 10.59
CA GLU A 88 18.89 -0.25 9.47
C GLU A 88 17.62 -0.13 8.62
N ALA A 89 16.99 -1.25 8.27
CA ALA A 89 15.76 -1.24 7.49
C ALA A 89 14.62 -0.52 8.23
N ARG A 90 14.48 -0.76 9.55
CA ARG A 90 13.52 -0.03 10.41
C ARG A 90 13.78 1.47 10.41
N HIS A 91 15.04 1.89 10.56
CA HIS A 91 15.39 3.30 10.59
C HIS A 91 15.10 4.00 9.25
N VAL A 92 15.32 3.31 8.13
CA VAL A 92 14.96 3.82 6.81
C VAL A 92 13.44 4.06 6.71
N VAL A 93 12.61 3.09 7.10
CA VAL A 93 11.15 3.27 7.08
C VAL A 93 10.69 4.31 8.11
N ALA A 94 11.35 4.41 9.26
CA ALA A 94 11.08 5.46 10.25
C ALA A 94 11.35 6.85 9.67
N GLY A 95 12.43 6.99 8.88
CA GLY A 95 12.74 8.18 8.10
C GLY A 95 11.62 8.55 7.12
N VAL A 96 11.00 7.56 6.45
CA VAL A 96 9.82 7.79 5.58
C VAL A 96 8.64 8.35 6.36
N TYR A 97 8.31 7.77 7.52
CA TYR A 97 7.21 8.28 8.34
C TYR A 97 7.44 9.72 8.82
N ARG A 98 8.68 10.08 9.14
CA ARG A 98 9.06 11.45 9.54
C ARG A 98 9.01 12.43 8.37
N ALA A 99 9.70 12.11 7.27
CA ALA A 99 9.79 12.94 6.08
C ALA A 99 8.41 13.23 5.46
N HIS A 100 7.52 12.23 5.41
CA HIS A 100 6.14 12.41 4.94
C HIS A 100 5.21 13.00 6.00
N ARG A 101 5.66 13.09 7.25
CA ARG A 101 4.84 13.44 8.41
C ARG A 101 3.58 12.55 8.47
N ALA A 102 3.76 11.24 8.34
CA ALA A 102 2.66 10.28 8.21
C ALA A 102 1.68 10.32 9.39
N ASP A 103 0.39 10.48 9.12
CA ASP A 103 -0.71 10.32 10.08
C ASP A 103 -1.21 8.87 10.13
N VAL A 104 -1.24 8.21 8.98
CA VAL A 104 -1.75 6.84 8.79
C VAL A 104 -0.75 6.06 7.94
N GLY A 105 -0.43 4.84 8.37
CA GLY A 105 0.33 3.88 7.58
C GLY A 105 -0.55 2.71 7.12
N PHE A 106 -0.28 2.22 5.92
CA PHE A 106 -0.82 0.97 5.38
C PHE A 106 0.34 0.03 5.06
N VAL A 107 0.22 -1.24 5.44
CA VAL A 107 1.25 -2.28 5.26
C VAL A 107 0.59 -3.58 4.77
N PRO A 108 1.34 -4.54 4.19
CA PRO A 108 0.79 -5.86 3.90
C PRO A 108 0.31 -6.55 5.17
N HIS A 109 -0.74 -7.35 5.07
CA HIS A 109 -1.15 -8.22 6.16
C HIS A 109 -0.02 -9.19 6.54
N GLY A 110 0.34 -9.23 7.82
CA GLY A 110 1.48 -10.02 8.33
C GLY A 110 1.33 -11.55 8.32
N LEU A 111 0.35 -12.08 7.59
CA LEU A 111 0.15 -13.51 7.40
C LEU A 111 0.17 -13.80 5.90
N ASP A 112 1.33 -14.25 5.45
CA ASP A 112 1.66 -14.48 4.05
C ASP A 112 2.65 -15.65 3.91
N ALA A 113 2.72 -16.24 2.72
CA ALA A 113 3.77 -17.17 2.35
C ALA A 113 5.04 -16.46 1.84
N HIS A 114 4.94 -15.19 1.45
CA HIS A 114 6.07 -14.43 0.91
C HIS A 114 6.97 -13.85 2.02
N PRO A 115 8.24 -14.26 2.15
CA PRO A 115 9.11 -13.81 3.24
C PRO A 115 9.33 -12.29 3.26
N ASP A 116 9.50 -11.66 2.08
CA ASP A 116 9.66 -10.21 2.04
C ASP A 116 8.41 -9.47 2.52
N HIS A 117 7.19 -10.00 2.35
CA HIS A 117 5.98 -9.40 2.89
C HIS A 117 5.99 -9.44 4.41
N LEU A 118 6.35 -10.59 5.00
CA LEU A 118 6.48 -10.75 6.45
C LEU A 118 7.54 -9.80 7.03
N ALA A 119 8.70 -9.71 6.39
CA ALA A 119 9.78 -8.82 6.81
C ALA A 119 9.37 -7.34 6.67
N ALA A 120 8.77 -6.95 5.54
CA ALA A 120 8.29 -5.59 5.29
C ALA A 120 7.25 -5.15 6.31
N THR A 121 6.25 -5.98 6.60
CA THR A 121 5.23 -5.70 7.63
C THR A 121 5.90 -5.47 8.98
N ARG A 122 6.83 -6.35 9.37
CA ARG A 122 7.53 -6.22 10.64
C ARG A 122 8.41 -4.97 10.72
N ILE A 123 9.15 -4.66 9.65
CA ILE A 123 9.93 -3.42 9.52
C ILE A 123 9.01 -2.22 9.73
N ALA A 124 7.87 -2.17 9.06
CA ALA A 124 6.96 -1.04 9.09
C ALA A 124 6.25 -0.86 10.44
N GLU A 125 5.90 -1.96 11.12
CA GLU A 125 5.38 -1.97 12.50
C GLU A 125 6.39 -1.39 13.48
N ASP A 126 7.61 -1.93 13.51
CA ASP A 126 8.62 -1.53 14.48
C ASP A 126 9.17 -0.12 14.16
N ALA A 127 9.26 0.25 12.87
CA ALA A 127 9.59 1.59 12.42
C ALA A 127 8.56 2.66 12.87
N ARG A 128 7.28 2.30 13.03
CA ARG A 128 6.25 3.23 13.54
C ARG A 128 6.63 3.70 14.94
N PHE A 129 7.16 2.80 15.77
CA PHE A 129 7.64 3.15 17.10
C PHE A 129 8.92 3.99 17.03
N ASP A 130 9.92 3.57 16.25
CA ASP A 130 11.20 4.27 16.11
C ASP A 130 11.04 5.71 15.58
N ALA A 131 10.09 5.91 14.68
CA ALA A 131 9.78 7.21 14.13
C ALA A 131 9.40 8.24 15.21
N LYS A 132 8.87 7.83 16.37
CA LYS A 132 8.52 8.74 17.48
C LYS A 132 9.70 9.13 18.36
N LEU A 133 10.82 8.42 18.28
CA LEU A 133 11.97 8.61 19.18
C LEU A 133 12.78 9.84 18.74
N SER A 134 12.56 10.99 19.39
CA SER A 134 13.19 12.27 19.03
C SER A 134 14.72 12.28 19.09
N GLY A 135 15.34 11.41 19.90
CA GLY A 135 16.79 11.25 19.98
C GLY A 135 17.39 10.26 18.96
N LEU A 136 16.55 9.55 18.19
CA LEU A 136 17.02 8.60 17.19
C LEU A 136 17.27 9.33 15.86
N ALA A 137 18.48 9.21 15.33
CA ALA A 137 18.79 9.63 13.96
C ALA A 137 18.18 8.64 12.96
N THR A 138 17.48 9.16 11.96
CA THR A 138 16.89 8.38 10.86
C THR A 138 17.38 8.95 9.53
N PRO A 139 17.74 8.13 8.54
CA PRO A 139 18.11 8.64 7.23
C PRO A 139 16.91 9.29 6.54
N THR A 140 17.16 10.36 5.79
CA THR A 140 16.14 10.98 4.94
C THR A 140 15.94 10.13 3.68
N PRO A 141 14.70 9.77 3.32
CA PRO A 141 14.43 8.99 2.11
C PRO A 141 14.82 9.74 0.82
N PRO A 142 15.11 9.02 -0.28
CA PRO A 142 15.45 9.63 -1.56
C PRO A 142 14.39 10.62 -2.05
N GLY A 143 14.82 11.79 -2.51
CA GLY A 143 13.93 12.82 -3.06
C GLY A 143 13.01 13.50 -2.03
N MET A 144 13.22 13.27 -0.74
CA MET A 144 12.44 13.88 0.34
C MET A 144 13.31 14.80 1.20
N GLN A 145 12.63 15.63 2.00
CA GLN A 145 13.27 16.42 3.07
C GLN A 145 13.09 15.71 4.40
N ASP A 146 14.02 15.92 5.33
CA ASP A 146 13.88 15.38 6.68
C ASP A 146 12.64 15.95 7.39
N GLY A 147 12.13 15.20 8.36
CA GLY A 147 10.95 15.57 9.11
C GLY A 147 11.10 15.34 10.62
N PRO A 148 10.25 15.98 11.44
CA PRO A 148 10.30 15.80 12.88
C PRO A 148 9.90 14.37 13.27
N ALA A 149 10.25 13.97 14.49
CA ALA A 149 9.77 12.73 15.09
C ALA A 149 8.24 12.64 14.97
N ARG A 150 7.76 11.46 14.55
CA ARG A 150 6.38 11.23 14.16
C ARG A 150 5.95 9.84 14.57
N TYR A 151 4.78 9.73 15.18
CA TYR A 151 4.11 8.44 15.40
C TYR A 151 2.84 8.41 14.55
N PRO A 152 2.81 7.66 13.43
CA PRO A 152 1.57 7.42 12.71
C PRO A 152 0.48 6.97 13.68
N ARG A 153 -0.65 7.68 13.70
CA ARG A 153 -1.74 7.42 14.62
C ARG A 153 -2.35 6.06 14.37
N TRP A 154 -2.44 5.66 13.11
CA TRP A 154 -3.01 4.39 12.70
C TRP A 154 -2.04 3.61 11.83
N LEU A 155 -2.10 2.29 11.96
CA LEU A 155 -1.45 1.34 11.06
C LEU A 155 -2.47 0.27 10.66
N PHE A 156 -2.81 0.23 9.37
CA PHE A 156 -3.77 -0.69 8.80
C PHE A 156 -3.10 -1.67 7.84
N TYR A 157 -3.74 -2.81 7.64
CA TYR A 157 -3.17 -3.92 6.90
C TYR A 157 -4.02 -4.20 5.66
N TYR A 158 -3.42 -4.12 4.48
CA TYR A 158 -4.07 -4.49 3.21
C TYR A 158 -3.74 -5.92 2.80
N TYR A 159 -4.55 -6.50 1.93
CA TYR A 159 -4.40 -7.91 1.52
C TYR A 159 -3.79 -8.04 0.12
N CYS A 160 -2.52 -8.43 0.04
CA CYS A 160 -1.81 -8.85 -1.18
C CYS A 160 -1.21 -10.27 -1.03
N SER A 161 -1.92 -11.15 -0.31
CA SER A 161 -1.36 -12.42 0.18
C SER A 161 -1.18 -13.49 -0.89
N HIS A 162 -0.11 -14.28 -0.77
CA HIS A 162 0.16 -15.47 -1.59
C HIS A 162 -0.49 -16.75 -1.03
N LEU A 163 -1.26 -16.65 0.05
CA LEU A 163 -1.99 -17.76 0.64
C LEU A 163 -3.38 -17.90 0.00
N ARG A 164 -3.84 -19.15 -0.18
CA ARG A 164 -5.22 -19.47 -0.58
C ARG A 164 -6.20 -19.35 0.60
N ARG A 165 -6.12 -18.25 1.35
CA ARG A 165 -6.99 -17.96 2.50
C ARG A 165 -8.13 -17.05 2.08
N VAL A 166 -9.27 -17.21 2.73
CA VAL A 166 -10.33 -16.21 2.69
C VAL A 166 -9.88 -15.05 3.61
N PRO A 167 -9.80 -13.80 3.12
CA PRO A 167 -9.53 -12.65 3.98
C PRO A 167 -10.58 -12.53 5.09
N ASP A 168 -10.13 -12.20 6.29
CA ASP A 168 -10.97 -11.92 7.46
C ASP A 168 -10.72 -10.46 7.91
N PRO A 169 -11.32 -9.48 7.20
CA PRO A 169 -11.07 -8.06 7.47
C PRO A 169 -11.80 -7.57 8.71
N THR A 170 -11.21 -6.58 9.39
CA THR A 170 -11.88 -5.87 10.50
C THR A 170 -12.74 -4.71 10.01
N PHE A 171 -12.46 -4.19 8.81
CA PHE A 171 -13.29 -3.18 8.17
C PHE A 171 -13.13 -3.22 6.64
N LEU A 172 -14.10 -2.60 5.96
CA LEU A 172 -14.11 -2.44 4.52
C LEU A 172 -14.11 -0.95 4.20
N ILE A 173 -13.44 -0.55 3.12
CA ILE A 173 -13.59 0.78 2.54
C ILE A 173 -14.40 0.62 1.26
N ASP A 174 -15.55 1.28 1.18
CA ASP A 174 -16.28 1.43 -0.08
C ASP A 174 -15.40 2.17 -1.09
N VAL A 175 -15.25 1.61 -2.29
CA VAL A 175 -14.44 2.19 -3.37
C VAL A 175 -15.23 2.31 -4.67
N THR A 176 -16.56 2.30 -4.58
CA THR A 176 -17.46 2.49 -5.72
C THR A 176 -17.05 3.73 -6.53
N GLY A 177 -16.83 3.55 -7.83
CA GLY A 177 -16.37 4.59 -8.76
C GLY A 177 -14.85 4.67 -8.96
N PHE A 178 -14.06 3.89 -8.22
CA PHE A 178 -12.58 3.87 -8.30
C PHE A 178 -12.02 2.54 -8.83
N GLU A 179 -12.87 1.60 -9.22
CA GLU A 179 -12.50 0.28 -9.75
C GLU A 179 -11.64 0.40 -11.02
N GLY A 180 -11.98 1.37 -11.89
CA GLY A 180 -11.25 1.63 -13.13
C GLY A 180 -9.80 2.05 -12.88
N ALA A 181 -9.56 2.90 -11.86
CA ALA A 181 -8.21 3.33 -11.49
C ALA A 181 -7.37 2.13 -11.00
N LYS A 182 -7.94 1.26 -10.16
CA LYS A 182 -7.28 0.03 -9.71
C LYS A 182 -6.97 -0.93 -10.85
N ARG A 183 -7.94 -1.16 -11.75
CA ARG A 183 -7.72 -2.03 -12.92
C ARG A 183 -6.57 -1.49 -13.79
N ALA A 184 -6.63 -0.21 -14.14
CA ALA A 184 -5.60 0.41 -14.98
C ALA A 184 -4.23 0.40 -14.30
N SER A 185 -4.15 0.59 -12.98
CA SER A 185 -2.88 0.52 -12.25
C SER A 185 -2.30 -0.89 -12.21
N LEU A 186 -3.14 -1.93 -12.13
CA LEU A 186 -2.69 -3.32 -12.24
C LEU A 186 -2.22 -3.63 -13.65
N GLU A 187 -3.03 -3.32 -14.66
CA GLU A 187 -2.71 -3.58 -16.08
C GLU A 187 -1.44 -2.84 -16.56
N ALA A 188 -1.03 -1.77 -15.88
CA ALA A 188 0.25 -1.10 -16.11
C ALA A 188 1.46 -2.02 -15.88
N TYR A 189 1.39 -3.00 -14.99
CA TYR A 189 2.42 -4.02 -14.77
C TYR A 189 2.34 -5.14 -15.80
N HIS A 190 2.51 -4.79 -17.08
CA HIS A 190 2.41 -5.72 -18.19
C HIS A 190 3.33 -6.94 -18.01
N SER A 191 4.58 -6.72 -17.61
CA SER A 191 5.57 -7.77 -17.35
C SER A 191 5.11 -8.77 -16.29
N GLN A 192 4.32 -8.33 -15.30
CA GLN A 192 3.85 -9.19 -14.22
C GLN A 192 2.50 -9.85 -14.47
N PHE A 193 1.52 -9.15 -15.06
CA PHE A 193 0.14 -9.66 -15.11
C PHE A 193 -0.38 -9.98 -16.50
N THR A 194 0.31 -9.50 -17.55
CA THR A 194 -0.06 -9.81 -18.95
C THR A 194 0.93 -10.79 -19.56
N ALA A 195 2.23 -10.49 -19.49
CA ALA A 195 3.27 -11.29 -20.13
C ALA A 195 3.60 -12.56 -19.34
N ASN A 196 3.48 -12.55 -18.01
CA ASN A 196 3.83 -13.68 -17.15
C ASN A 196 2.66 -14.66 -17.03
N PRO A 197 2.74 -15.86 -17.63
CA PRO A 197 1.64 -16.82 -17.62
C PRO A 197 1.29 -17.34 -16.22
N ALA A 198 2.25 -17.33 -15.29
CA ALA A 198 2.03 -17.77 -13.91
C ALA A 198 1.00 -16.90 -13.16
N ASN A 199 0.83 -15.66 -13.61
CA ASN A 199 -0.09 -14.68 -13.03
C ASN A 199 -1.36 -14.49 -13.86
N ALA A 200 -1.61 -15.34 -14.86
CA ALA A 200 -2.79 -15.24 -15.71
C ALA A 200 -4.08 -15.20 -14.87
N GLY A 201 -4.96 -14.25 -15.19
CA GLY A 201 -6.23 -14.04 -14.49
C GLY A 201 -6.11 -13.44 -13.09
N LEU A 202 -4.93 -13.02 -12.62
CA LEU A 202 -4.79 -12.35 -11.33
C LEU A 202 -5.61 -11.05 -11.27
N VAL A 203 -5.52 -10.20 -12.31
CA VAL A 203 -6.28 -8.93 -12.37
C VAL A 203 -7.78 -9.19 -12.21
N GLU A 204 -8.34 -10.14 -12.96
CA GLU A 204 -9.76 -10.47 -12.86
C GLU A 204 -10.15 -11.01 -11.48
N ARG A 205 -9.31 -11.83 -10.85
CA ARG A 205 -9.55 -12.30 -9.47
C ARG A 205 -9.55 -11.15 -8.46
N VAL A 206 -8.60 -10.22 -8.59
CA VAL A 206 -8.52 -9.03 -7.74
C VAL A 206 -9.75 -8.14 -7.93
N MET A 207 -10.18 -7.92 -9.18
CA MET A 207 -11.37 -7.13 -9.49
C MET A 207 -12.66 -7.80 -9.01
N ALA A 208 -12.79 -9.11 -9.14
CA ALA A 208 -13.91 -9.87 -8.57
C ALA A 208 -13.97 -9.75 -7.03
N GLY A 209 -12.80 -9.64 -6.38
CA GLY A 209 -12.69 -9.37 -4.95
C GLY A 209 -13.39 -8.07 -4.55
N LEU A 210 -13.28 -7.01 -5.35
CA LEU A 210 -13.96 -5.74 -5.08
C LEU A 210 -15.48 -5.91 -5.00
N THR A 211 -16.06 -6.63 -5.96
CA THR A 211 -17.49 -6.92 -5.99
C THR A 211 -17.92 -7.80 -4.82
N TYR A 212 -17.12 -8.81 -4.48
CA TYR A 212 -17.39 -9.68 -3.33
C TYR A 212 -17.47 -8.87 -2.03
N PHE A 213 -16.45 -8.07 -1.72
CA PHE A 213 -16.45 -7.25 -0.51
C PHE A 213 -17.46 -6.11 -0.57
N GLY A 214 -17.71 -5.52 -1.75
CA GLY A 214 -18.80 -4.56 -1.95
C GLY A 214 -20.14 -5.13 -1.52
N SER A 215 -20.44 -6.37 -1.90
CA SER A 215 -21.67 -7.06 -1.47
C SER A 215 -21.77 -7.29 0.05
N ARG A 216 -20.65 -7.30 0.77
CA ARG A 216 -20.63 -7.36 2.25
C ARG A 216 -20.80 -5.98 2.88
N ALA A 217 -20.32 -4.93 2.20
CA ALA A 217 -20.43 -3.54 2.61
C ALA A 217 -21.79 -2.90 2.24
N GLY A 218 -22.60 -3.54 1.38
CA GLY A 218 -23.80 -2.93 0.82
C GLY A 218 -23.50 -1.88 -0.26
N THR A 219 -22.34 -1.97 -0.92
CA THR A 219 -21.90 -1.07 -2.00
C THR A 219 -21.53 -1.86 -3.26
N ALA A 220 -21.26 -1.17 -4.38
CA ALA A 220 -20.89 -1.85 -5.62
C ALA A 220 -19.49 -2.47 -5.57
N ALA A 221 -18.56 -1.80 -4.87
CA ALA A 221 -17.19 -2.25 -4.69
C ALA A 221 -16.64 -1.84 -3.32
N ALA A 222 -15.85 -2.71 -2.69
CA ALA A 222 -15.12 -2.40 -1.47
C ALA A 222 -13.76 -3.10 -1.41
N GLU A 223 -12.80 -2.51 -0.69
CA GLU A 223 -11.52 -3.14 -0.37
C GLU A 223 -11.44 -3.54 1.11
N PRO A 224 -10.92 -4.74 1.41
CA PRO A 224 -10.80 -5.23 2.78
C PRO A 224 -9.54 -4.73 3.47
N PHE A 225 -9.65 -4.42 4.76
CA PHE A 225 -8.52 -4.04 5.60
C PHE A 225 -8.61 -4.68 6.98
N PHE A 226 -7.45 -4.87 7.59
CA PHE A 226 -7.32 -5.34 8.96
C PHE A 226 -6.72 -4.26 9.86
N ALA A 227 -7.08 -4.29 11.14
CA ALA A 227 -6.58 -3.40 12.18
C ALA A 227 -6.47 -4.20 13.48
N HIS A 228 -5.31 -4.12 14.16
CA HIS A 228 -5.18 -4.65 15.52
C HIS A 228 -5.88 -3.77 16.55
N GLU A 229 -5.91 -2.47 16.30
CA GLU A 229 -6.51 -1.47 17.17
C GLU A 229 -8.01 -1.32 16.85
N PRO A 230 -8.89 -1.19 17.85
CA PRO A 230 -10.32 -1.04 17.63
C PRO A 230 -10.63 0.26 16.88
N ILE A 231 -11.46 0.17 15.84
CA ILE A 231 -11.90 1.33 15.07
C ILE A 231 -13.08 1.98 15.77
N THR A 232 -12.91 3.23 16.17
CA THR A 232 -13.97 4.02 16.81
C THR A 232 -14.82 4.72 15.77
N LEU A 233 -16.13 4.50 15.81
CA LEU A 233 -17.10 5.22 15.01
C LEU A 233 -17.53 6.51 15.74
N GLY A 234 -17.48 7.64 15.05
CA GLY A 234 -18.00 8.91 15.57
C GLY A 234 -19.53 9.04 15.45
N SER A 235 -20.16 8.20 14.61
CA SER A 235 -21.61 8.15 14.38
C SER A 235 -21.97 6.81 13.73
N LEU A 236 -23.22 6.38 13.89
CA LEU A 236 -23.78 5.22 13.16
C LEU A 236 -24.12 5.53 11.70
N ALA A 237 -24.12 6.81 11.29
CA ALA A 237 -24.42 7.24 9.92
C ALA A 237 -23.64 6.44 8.85
N SER A 238 -22.34 6.23 9.07
CA SER A 238 -21.48 5.47 8.16
C SER A 238 -21.74 3.96 8.13
N VAL A 239 -22.53 3.43 9.07
CA VAL A 239 -22.90 2.00 9.13
C VAL A 239 -24.27 1.78 8.48
N VAL A 240 -25.21 2.70 8.70
CA VAL A 240 -26.59 2.56 8.22
C VAL A 240 -26.83 3.20 6.85
N GLY A 241 -25.85 3.94 6.32
CA GLY A 241 -25.96 4.62 5.02
C GLY A 241 -26.93 5.80 5.03
N LEU A 242 -27.06 6.49 6.17
CA LEU A 242 -27.90 7.68 6.37
C LEU A 242 -27.05 8.95 6.53
#